data_AF-X6MVW6-F1
#
_entry.id   AF-X6MVW6-F1
#
_cell.length_a   1.000
_cell.length_b   1.000
_cell.length_c   1.000
_cell.angle_alpha   90.00
_cell.angle_beta   90.00
_cell.angle_gamma   90.00
#
_symmetry.space_group_name_H-M   'P 1'
#
loop_
_entity.id
_entity.type
_entity.pdbx_description
1 polymer ?
#
loop_
_entity_poly.entity_id
_entity_poly.type
_entity_poly.pdbx_seq_one_letter_code
_entity_poly.pdbx_strand_id
1 'polypeptide(L)'
;MKYFEKVEQSISYLYEKQRYQAFDEIKRLVSVMDELRAIEVIKQKTESQYHQINKRISSSVRNVQEDIDKILDSFNKPNVSSVDYDRLFECVLCMSQLKWINECNGRDSNNPMDVVKQKLKMHFYDLEQLSQTLEIDLDHPNFLQARNISAHLGKLRRLEVSIPEITSFCEKLGVQLEQPIRATLATIRREFALEIKDVSEQKKMKESLIQLKAYAKSVHNANLYLKENKFEDVKCLDSESNAMREQLIKVETTFQSELKSIANKIEIAKEKYIEKKKLSPDSSKNNEANAYLKTKGYESIKA
;
A
#
# COMPACT_ATOMS: atom_id res chain seq x y z
N MET A 1 -25.76 48.63 -49.83
CA MET A 1 -27.03 47.90 -49.61
C MET A 1 -26.90 46.42 -49.93
N LYS A 2 -26.76 45.98 -51.19
CA LYS A 2 -26.67 44.54 -51.53
C LYS A 2 -25.64 43.73 -50.72
N TYR A 3 -24.50 44.32 -50.35
CA TYR A 3 -23.51 43.65 -49.49
C TYR A 3 -24.03 43.42 -48.06
N PHE A 4 -24.66 44.41 -47.44
CA PHE A 4 -25.18 44.31 -46.06
C PHE A 4 -26.33 43.29 -45.97
N GLU A 5 -27.20 43.22 -46.98
CA GLU A 5 -28.21 42.16 -47.10
C GLU A 5 -27.59 40.77 -47.18
N LYS A 6 -26.52 40.61 -47.97
CA LYS A 6 -25.78 39.34 -48.03
C LYS A 6 -25.15 39.00 -46.68
N VAL A 7 -24.58 39.97 -45.98
CA VAL A 7 -24.02 39.74 -44.64
C VAL A 7 -25.11 39.30 -43.66
N GLU A 8 -26.28 39.95 -43.66
CA GLU A 8 -27.39 39.53 -42.81
C GLU A 8 -27.84 38.08 -43.09
N GLN A 9 -27.92 37.71 -44.36
CA GLN A 9 -28.22 36.34 -44.78
C GLN A 9 -27.14 35.35 -44.33
N SER A 10 -25.86 35.70 -44.52
CA SER A 10 -24.72 34.88 -44.07
C SER A 10 -24.72 34.69 -42.56
N ILE A 11 -24.94 35.75 -41.79
CA ILE A 11 -25.02 35.68 -40.32
C ILE A 11 -26.17 34.75 -39.90
N SER A 12 -27.33 34.85 -40.55
CA SER A 12 -28.47 33.95 -40.30
C SER A 12 -28.10 32.48 -40.53
N TYR A 13 -27.48 32.22 -41.68
CA TYR A 13 -27.02 30.88 -42.07
C TYR A 13 -25.98 30.33 -41.09
N LEU A 14 -25.01 31.16 -40.66
CA LEU A 14 -23.98 30.76 -39.71
C LEU A 14 -24.58 30.38 -38.36
N TYR A 15 -25.55 31.15 -37.85
CA TYR A 15 -26.26 30.78 -36.61
C TYR A 15 -27.02 29.46 -36.73
N GLU A 16 -27.68 29.22 -37.86
CA GLU A 16 -28.43 27.96 -38.08
C GLU A 16 -27.50 26.74 -38.15
N LYS A 17 -26.35 26.85 -38.83
CA LYS A 17 -25.46 25.72 -39.09
C LYS A 17 -24.43 25.48 -38.00
N GLN A 18 -23.84 26.53 -37.47
CA GLN A 18 -22.67 26.45 -36.60
C GLN A 18 -22.98 26.90 -35.16
N ARG A 19 -24.18 27.48 -34.91
CA ARG A 19 -24.62 27.97 -33.61
C ARG A 19 -23.56 28.85 -32.92
N TYR A 20 -22.84 28.28 -31.96
CA TYR A 20 -21.84 28.96 -31.15
C TYR A 20 -20.47 29.08 -31.80
N GLN A 21 -20.19 28.27 -32.82
CA GLN A 21 -18.93 28.36 -33.56
C GLN A 21 -18.95 29.47 -34.63
N ALA A 22 -20.13 30.03 -34.90
CA ALA A 22 -20.34 31.07 -35.91
C ALA A 22 -19.63 32.39 -35.60
N PHE A 23 -19.27 32.66 -34.35
CA PHE A 23 -18.95 34.02 -33.91
C PHE A 23 -17.62 34.57 -34.44
N ASP A 24 -16.62 33.73 -34.69
CA ASP A 24 -15.37 34.17 -35.31
C ASP A 24 -15.59 34.62 -36.77
N GLU A 25 -16.47 33.92 -37.50
CA GLU A 25 -16.81 34.28 -38.87
C GLU A 25 -17.72 35.52 -38.92
N ILE A 26 -18.67 35.62 -37.99
CA ILE A 26 -19.49 36.81 -37.79
C ILE A 26 -18.62 38.02 -37.46
N LYS A 27 -17.61 37.88 -36.59
CA LYS A 27 -16.66 38.95 -36.27
C LYS A 27 -15.99 39.49 -37.53
N ARG A 28 -15.50 38.61 -38.41
CA ARG A 28 -14.87 39.01 -39.68
C ARG A 28 -15.84 39.78 -40.59
N LEU A 29 -17.08 39.32 -40.69
CA LEU A 29 -18.12 40.00 -41.47
C LEU A 29 -18.41 41.40 -40.92
N VAL A 30 -18.53 41.53 -39.60
CA VAL A 30 -18.77 42.82 -38.93
C VAL A 30 -17.57 43.76 -39.10
N SER A 31 -16.33 43.28 -38.97
CA SER A 31 -15.14 44.12 -39.20
C SER A 31 -15.13 44.72 -40.61
N VAL A 32 -15.45 43.95 -41.65
CA VAL A 32 -15.55 44.48 -43.01
C VAL A 32 -16.70 45.49 -43.14
N MET A 33 -17.84 45.24 -42.48
CA MET A 33 -18.93 46.23 -42.45
C MET A 33 -18.52 47.55 -41.80
N ASP A 34 -17.77 47.48 -40.70
CA ASP A 34 -17.27 48.65 -39.97
C ASP A 34 -16.27 49.44 -40.81
N GLU A 35 -15.33 48.77 -41.49
CA GLU A 35 -14.38 49.39 -42.43
C GLU A 35 -15.11 50.12 -43.57
N LEU A 36 -16.12 49.49 -44.18
CA LEU A 36 -16.93 50.12 -45.22
C LEU A 36 -17.71 51.34 -44.69
N ARG A 37 -18.14 51.29 -43.42
CA ARG A 37 -18.85 52.39 -42.75
C ARG A 37 -17.94 53.50 -42.26
N ALA A 38 -16.62 53.37 -42.37
CA ALA A 38 -15.71 54.51 -42.21
C ALA A 38 -15.96 55.59 -43.29
N ILE A 39 -16.56 55.22 -44.42
CA ILE A 39 -17.01 56.17 -45.46
C ILE A 39 -18.41 56.70 -45.09
N GLU A 40 -18.51 58.00 -44.79
CA GLU A 40 -19.72 58.65 -44.26
C GLU A 40 -20.97 58.42 -45.14
N VAL A 41 -20.82 58.48 -46.47
CA VAL A 41 -21.94 58.24 -47.41
C VAL A 41 -22.47 56.81 -47.30
N ILE A 42 -21.60 55.83 -47.07
CA ILE A 42 -22.00 54.43 -46.88
C ILE A 42 -22.67 54.27 -45.53
N LYS A 43 -22.11 54.87 -44.48
CA LYS A 43 -22.67 54.86 -43.12
C LYS A 43 -24.12 55.32 -43.11
N GLN A 44 -24.41 56.49 -43.66
CA GLN A 44 -25.77 57.06 -43.74
C GLN A 44 -26.73 56.14 -44.51
N LYS A 45 -26.30 55.60 -45.66
CA LYS A 45 -27.14 54.72 -46.50
C LYS A 45 -27.36 53.32 -45.91
N THR A 46 -26.56 52.88 -44.94
CA THR A 46 -26.62 51.52 -44.37
C THR A 46 -27.00 51.48 -42.89
N GLU A 47 -27.31 52.64 -42.29
CA GLU A 47 -27.57 52.80 -40.85
C GLU A 47 -28.60 51.81 -40.32
N SER A 48 -29.76 51.72 -40.98
CA SER A 48 -30.84 50.83 -40.56
C SER A 48 -30.45 49.34 -40.65
N GLN A 49 -29.80 48.92 -41.74
CA GLN A 49 -29.35 47.53 -41.94
C GLN A 49 -28.26 47.15 -40.92
N TYR A 50 -27.30 48.04 -40.69
CA TYR A 50 -26.25 47.85 -39.70
C TYR A 50 -26.83 47.68 -38.29
N HIS A 51 -27.78 48.54 -37.91
CA HIS A 51 -28.45 48.44 -36.61
C HIS A 51 -29.23 47.13 -36.45
N GLN A 52 -29.92 46.68 -37.49
CA GLN A 52 -30.65 45.41 -37.49
C GLN A 52 -29.71 44.21 -37.30
N ILE A 53 -28.58 44.19 -38.01
CA ILE A 53 -27.55 43.15 -37.88
C ILE A 53 -26.99 43.13 -36.45
N ASN A 54 -26.60 44.29 -35.90
CA ASN A 54 -26.07 44.39 -34.55
C ASN A 54 -27.10 43.99 -33.47
N LYS A 55 -28.38 44.35 -33.67
CA LYS A 55 -29.47 43.93 -32.79
C LYS A 55 -29.63 42.41 -32.78
N ARG A 56 -29.52 41.77 -33.95
CA ARG A 56 -29.59 40.31 -34.08
C ARG A 56 -28.43 39.62 -33.39
N ILE A 57 -27.21 40.11 -33.58
CA ILE A 57 -26.02 39.60 -32.89
C ILE A 57 -26.20 39.74 -31.37
N SER A 58 -26.57 40.92 -30.88
CA SER A 58 -26.81 41.17 -29.45
C SER A 58 -27.88 40.25 -28.87
N SER A 59 -28.94 39.94 -29.63
CA SER A 59 -29.96 38.98 -29.21
C SER A 59 -29.40 37.57 -29.05
N SER A 60 -28.54 37.12 -29.97
CA SER A 60 -27.89 35.80 -29.87
C SER A 60 -26.98 35.71 -28.65
N VAL A 61 -26.20 36.76 -28.36
CA VAL A 61 -25.36 36.83 -27.14
C VAL A 61 -26.21 36.72 -25.88
N ARG A 62 -27.35 37.41 -25.83
CA ARG A 62 -28.28 37.32 -24.70
C ARG A 62 -28.82 35.91 -24.51
N ASN A 63 -29.17 35.22 -25.59
CA ASN A 63 -29.63 33.83 -25.52
C ASN A 63 -28.54 32.89 -24.97
N VAL A 64 -27.27 33.10 -25.36
CA VAL A 64 -26.13 32.34 -24.81
C VAL A 64 -26.00 32.60 -23.30
N GLN A 65 -26.10 33.86 -22.89
CA GLN A 65 -26.05 34.24 -21.48
C GLN A 65 -27.21 33.61 -20.68
N GLU A 66 -28.43 33.65 -21.20
CA GLU A 66 -29.60 33.02 -20.58
C GLU A 66 -29.44 31.50 -20.44
N ASP A 67 -28.83 30.83 -21.43
CA ASP A 67 -28.52 29.40 -21.36
C ASP A 67 -27.48 29.11 -20.27
N ILE A 68 -26.42 29.92 -20.16
CA ILE A 68 -25.44 29.80 -19.07
C ILE A 68 -26.12 29.99 -17.72
N ASP A 69 -26.92 31.05 -17.58
CA ASP A 69 -27.60 31.37 -16.34
C ASP A 69 -28.51 30.22 -15.89
N LYS A 70 -29.31 29.64 -16.80
CA LYS A 70 -30.14 28.46 -16.51
C LYS A 70 -29.32 27.26 -16.02
N ILE A 71 -28.15 27.02 -16.62
CA ILE A 71 -27.29 25.90 -16.22
C ILE A 71 -26.64 26.18 -14.87
N LEU A 72 -26.12 27.40 -14.64
CA LEU A 72 -25.54 27.78 -13.36
C LEU A 72 -26.57 27.77 -12.22
N ASP A 73 -27.80 28.21 -12.47
CA ASP A 73 -28.89 28.16 -11.49
C ASP A 73 -29.24 26.71 -11.11
N SER A 74 -28.97 25.74 -11.99
CA SER A 74 -29.15 24.32 -11.70
C SER A 74 -28.11 23.75 -10.74
N PHE A 75 -26.97 24.41 -10.53
CA PHE A 75 -25.95 23.97 -9.58
C PHE A 75 -26.44 23.97 -8.13
N ASN A 76 -27.40 24.85 -7.82
CA ASN A 76 -27.99 24.96 -6.48
C ASN A 76 -29.03 23.86 -6.19
N LYS A 77 -29.32 22.99 -7.16
CA LYS A 77 -30.27 21.90 -6.97
C LYS A 77 -29.55 20.68 -6.38
N PRO A 78 -30.18 19.96 -5.42
CA PRO A 78 -29.55 18.82 -4.76
C PRO A 78 -29.20 17.65 -5.70
N ASN A 79 -29.79 17.59 -6.90
CA ASN A 79 -29.50 16.59 -7.92
C ASN A 79 -28.52 17.14 -8.97
N VAL A 80 -27.23 17.09 -8.66
CA VAL A 80 -26.13 17.50 -9.57
C VAL A 80 -26.10 16.67 -10.87
N SER A 81 -26.76 15.52 -10.91
CA SER A 81 -26.83 14.63 -12.08
C SER A 81 -27.58 15.20 -13.29
N SER A 82 -28.31 16.31 -13.15
CA SER A 82 -29.03 16.95 -14.26
C SER A 82 -28.27 18.09 -14.95
N VAL A 83 -27.05 18.40 -14.51
CA VAL A 83 -26.27 19.51 -15.07
C VAL A 83 -25.68 19.11 -16.42
N ASP A 84 -25.97 19.90 -17.45
CA ASP A 84 -25.39 19.76 -18.79
C ASP A 84 -24.07 20.55 -18.90
N TYR A 85 -22.98 19.90 -18.53
CA TYR A 85 -21.64 20.51 -18.55
C TYR A 85 -21.09 20.72 -19.95
N ASP A 86 -21.49 19.88 -20.91
CA ASP A 86 -21.07 20.03 -22.30
C ASP A 86 -21.66 21.30 -22.88
N ARG A 87 -22.96 21.52 -22.65
CA ARG A 87 -23.62 22.77 -23.03
C ARG A 87 -23.01 23.97 -22.32
N LEU A 88 -22.73 23.87 -21.01
CA LEU A 88 -22.08 24.96 -20.28
C LEU A 88 -20.72 25.32 -20.89
N PHE A 89 -19.90 24.30 -21.19
CA PHE A 89 -18.59 24.50 -21.78
C PHE A 89 -18.68 25.16 -23.16
N GLU A 90 -19.58 24.69 -24.02
CA GLU A 90 -19.83 25.31 -25.33
C GLU A 90 -20.24 26.78 -25.20
N CYS A 91 -21.18 27.08 -24.30
CA CYS A 91 -21.64 28.45 -24.08
C CYS A 91 -20.54 29.34 -23.48
N VAL A 92 -19.76 28.86 -22.52
CA VAL A 92 -18.65 29.64 -21.93
C VAL A 92 -17.55 29.89 -22.94
N LEU A 93 -17.19 28.89 -23.75
CA LEU A 93 -16.23 29.05 -24.83
C LEU A 93 -16.73 30.10 -25.84
N CYS A 94 -17.99 30.00 -26.24
CA CYS A 94 -18.67 30.98 -27.07
C CYS A 94 -18.57 32.40 -26.48
N MET A 95 -18.90 32.57 -25.20
CA MET A 95 -18.82 33.88 -24.52
C MET A 95 -17.39 34.42 -24.46
N SER A 96 -16.39 33.55 -24.30
CA SER A 96 -14.98 33.96 -24.29
C SER A 96 -14.52 34.52 -25.64
N GLN A 97 -15.10 34.02 -26.75
CA GLN A 97 -14.83 34.50 -28.11
C GLN A 97 -15.57 35.80 -28.42
N LEU A 98 -16.63 36.12 -27.66
CA LEU A 98 -17.50 37.28 -27.87
C LEU A 98 -16.99 38.60 -27.28
N LYS A 99 -15.77 38.62 -26.73
CA LYS A 99 -15.16 39.82 -26.14
C LYS A 99 -15.21 41.05 -27.05
N TRP A 100 -15.06 40.85 -28.36
CA TRP A 100 -15.08 41.92 -29.36
C TRP A 100 -16.40 42.69 -29.44
N ILE A 101 -17.54 42.09 -29.06
CA ILE A 101 -18.84 42.77 -29.13
C ILE A 101 -18.93 43.89 -28.08
N ASN A 102 -18.29 43.71 -26.92
CA ASN A 102 -18.25 44.76 -25.90
C ASN A 102 -17.32 45.91 -26.33
N GLU A 103 -16.21 45.59 -27.01
CA GLU A 103 -15.28 46.57 -27.56
C GLU A 103 -15.96 47.46 -28.62
N CYS A 104 -16.83 46.89 -29.46
CA CYS A 104 -17.57 47.63 -30.50
C CYS A 104 -18.67 48.57 -29.96
N ASN A 105 -19.23 48.30 -28.77
CA ASN A 105 -20.40 49.03 -28.28
C ASN A 105 -20.08 50.25 -27.40
N GLY A 106 -18.81 50.48 -27.04
CA GLY A 106 -18.34 51.68 -26.33
C GLY A 106 -19.05 51.99 -25.00
N ARG A 107 -19.82 51.05 -24.45
CA ARG A 107 -20.51 51.19 -23.16
C ARG A 107 -19.73 50.45 -22.09
N ASP A 108 -19.61 51.08 -20.93
CA ASP A 108 -19.24 50.50 -19.62
C ASP A 108 -20.26 49.44 -19.13
N SER A 109 -20.88 48.67 -20.02
CA SER A 109 -21.70 47.55 -19.60
C SER A 109 -20.79 46.44 -19.10
N ASN A 110 -21.06 45.94 -17.88
CA ASN A 110 -20.39 44.77 -17.31
C ASN A 110 -20.27 43.68 -18.37
N ASN A 111 -19.05 43.26 -18.65
CA ASN A 111 -18.78 42.18 -19.58
C ASN A 111 -19.60 40.96 -19.13
N PRO A 112 -20.46 40.39 -19.98
CA PRO A 112 -21.26 39.22 -19.61
C PRO A 112 -20.39 38.06 -19.08
N MET A 113 -19.17 37.93 -19.59
CA MET A 113 -18.21 36.95 -19.09
C MET A 113 -17.80 37.19 -17.63
N ASP A 114 -17.72 38.44 -17.18
CA ASP A 114 -17.42 38.76 -15.79
C ASP A 114 -18.57 38.36 -14.86
N VAL A 115 -19.82 38.48 -15.32
CA VAL A 115 -20.99 37.97 -14.58
C VAL A 115 -20.90 36.45 -14.41
N VAL A 116 -20.56 35.72 -15.48
CA VAL A 116 -20.34 34.27 -15.44
C VAL A 116 -19.22 33.91 -14.46
N LYS A 117 -18.09 34.63 -14.52
CA LYS A 117 -16.97 34.43 -13.58
C LYS A 117 -17.38 34.64 -12.13
N GLN A 118 -18.16 35.69 -11.83
CA GLN A 118 -18.62 35.96 -10.47
C GLN A 118 -19.57 34.88 -9.97
N LYS A 119 -20.52 34.42 -10.79
CA LYS A 119 -21.41 33.30 -10.44
C LYS A 119 -20.63 32.01 -10.17
N LEU A 120 -19.65 31.68 -11.01
CA LEU A 120 -18.79 30.52 -10.79
C LEU A 120 -17.98 30.65 -9.51
N LYS A 121 -17.41 31.83 -9.22
CA LYS A 121 -16.69 32.08 -7.97
C LYS A 121 -17.57 31.85 -6.76
N MET A 122 -18.79 32.39 -6.75
CA MET A 122 -19.76 32.14 -5.69
C MET A 122 -20.04 30.66 -5.51
N HIS A 123 -20.27 29.93 -6.60
CA HIS A 123 -20.49 28.48 -6.55
C HIS A 123 -19.28 27.72 -5.97
N PHE A 124 -18.05 28.11 -6.31
CA PHE A 124 -16.85 27.51 -5.73
C PHE A 124 -16.73 27.79 -4.23
N TYR A 125 -17.11 28.98 -3.76
CA TYR A 125 -17.19 29.27 -2.32
C TYR A 125 -18.21 28.38 -1.62
N ASP A 126 -19.38 28.13 -2.23
CA ASP A 126 -20.39 27.24 -1.67
C ASP A 126 -19.88 25.78 -1.59
N LEU A 127 -19.20 25.31 -2.63
CA LEU A 127 -18.54 23.99 -2.61
C LEU A 127 -17.45 23.91 -1.54
N GLU A 128 -16.71 24.99 -1.32
CA GLU A 128 -15.68 25.06 -0.28
C GLU A 128 -16.30 24.91 1.10
N GLN A 129 -17.36 25.67 1.40
CA GLN A 129 -18.07 25.56 2.66
C GLN A 129 -18.66 24.16 2.88
N LEU A 130 -19.27 23.59 1.84
CA LEU A 130 -19.76 22.21 1.88
C LEU A 130 -18.60 21.25 2.17
N SER A 131 -17.46 21.37 1.50
CA SER A 131 -16.31 20.48 1.70
C SER A 131 -15.72 20.54 3.11
N GLN A 132 -15.72 21.72 3.75
CA GLN A 132 -15.22 21.90 5.12
C GLN A 132 -16.09 21.22 6.17
N THR A 133 -17.37 21.04 5.89
CA THR A 133 -18.33 20.38 6.79
C THR A 133 -18.44 18.88 6.54
N LEU A 134 -17.77 18.35 5.51
CA LEU A 134 -17.79 16.93 5.20
C LEU A 134 -16.85 16.15 6.11
N GLU A 135 -17.46 15.38 7.01
CA GLU A 135 -16.79 14.27 7.65
C GLU A 135 -16.70 13.10 6.67
N ILE A 136 -15.49 12.81 6.16
CA ILE A 136 -15.25 11.70 5.24
C ILE A 136 -14.91 10.45 6.06
N ASP A 137 -15.94 9.82 6.61
CA ASP A 137 -15.89 8.50 7.20
C ASP A 137 -16.58 7.48 6.29
N LEU A 138 -16.07 6.25 6.25
CA LEU A 138 -16.55 5.19 5.36
C LEU A 138 -18.01 4.81 5.63
N ASP A 139 -18.42 4.87 6.89
CA ASP A 139 -19.78 4.52 7.33
C ASP A 139 -20.72 5.74 7.33
N HIS A 140 -20.21 6.93 6.97
CA HIS A 140 -21.00 8.15 6.97
C HIS A 140 -21.61 8.42 5.58
N PRO A 141 -22.90 8.81 5.50
CA PRO A 141 -23.55 9.17 4.22
C PRO A 141 -22.86 10.32 3.45
N ASN A 142 -21.94 11.03 4.11
CA ASN A 142 -21.21 12.17 3.55
C ASN A 142 -20.13 11.73 2.54
N PHE A 143 -19.70 10.46 2.56
CA PHE A 143 -18.78 9.93 1.56
C PHE A 143 -19.32 10.09 0.13
N LEU A 144 -20.63 9.82 -0.06
CA LEU A 144 -21.28 10.00 -1.36
C LEU A 144 -21.30 11.48 -1.79
N GLN A 145 -21.48 12.39 -0.84
CA GLN A 145 -21.45 13.83 -1.10
C GLN A 145 -20.04 14.30 -1.50
N ALA A 146 -19.00 13.84 -0.80
CA ALA A 146 -17.61 14.11 -1.17
C ALA A 146 -17.28 13.60 -2.57
N ARG A 147 -17.76 12.39 -2.92
CA ARG A 147 -17.63 11.85 -4.29
C ARG A 147 -18.36 12.71 -5.32
N ASN A 148 -19.57 13.17 -5.02
CA ASN A 148 -20.35 14.01 -5.93
C ASN A 148 -19.68 15.37 -6.16
N ILE A 149 -19.16 15.99 -5.10
CA ILE A 149 -18.41 17.26 -5.20
C ILE A 149 -17.13 17.05 -6.02
N SER A 150 -16.38 15.98 -5.76
CA SER A 150 -15.17 15.65 -6.52
C SER A 150 -15.48 15.44 -8.02
N ALA A 151 -16.55 14.69 -8.34
CA ALA A 151 -16.99 14.51 -9.71
C ALA A 151 -17.45 15.82 -10.37
N HIS A 152 -18.17 16.69 -9.64
CA HIS A 152 -18.58 18.01 -10.10
C HIS A 152 -17.36 18.89 -10.41
N LEU A 153 -16.39 18.95 -9.51
CA LEU A 153 -15.14 19.68 -9.69
C LEU A 153 -14.37 19.17 -10.92
N GLY A 154 -14.27 17.86 -11.09
CA GLY A 154 -13.62 17.26 -12.25
C GLY A 154 -14.23 17.71 -13.58
N LYS A 155 -15.55 17.88 -13.64
CA LYS A 155 -16.23 18.41 -14.83
C LYS A 155 -15.98 19.91 -15.02
N LEU A 156 -15.99 20.69 -13.95
CA LEU A 156 -15.74 22.14 -13.98
C LEU A 156 -14.31 22.49 -14.40
N ARG A 157 -13.32 21.62 -14.18
CA ARG A 157 -11.93 21.85 -14.62
C ARG A 157 -11.79 22.14 -16.11
N ARG A 158 -12.71 21.65 -16.96
CA ARG A 158 -12.71 21.97 -18.39
C ARG A 158 -12.83 23.47 -18.66
N LEU A 159 -13.46 24.22 -17.76
CA LEU A 159 -13.61 25.67 -17.88
C LEU A 159 -12.30 26.42 -17.63
N GLU A 160 -11.27 25.81 -17.02
CA GLU A 160 -9.98 26.44 -16.74
C GLU A 160 -9.29 26.98 -18.00
N VAL A 161 -9.53 26.34 -19.16
CA VAL A 161 -9.01 26.78 -20.46
C VAL A 161 -9.60 28.14 -20.87
N SER A 162 -10.89 28.37 -20.58
CA SER A 162 -11.59 29.62 -20.95
C SER A 162 -11.63 30.65 -19.83
N ILE A 163 -11.48 30.20 -18.57
CA ILE A 163 -11.52 31.00 -17.35
C ILE A 163 -10.35 30.57 -16.45
N PRO A 164 -9.11 31.00 -16.72
CA PRO A 164 -7.96 30.60 -15.91
C PRO A 164 -8.10 30.97 -14.43
N GLU A 165 -8.90 31.98 -14.11
CA GLU A 165 -9.14 32.45 -12.75
C GLU A 165 -9.82 31.42 -11.84
N ILE A 166 -10.44 30.36 -12.39
CA ILE A 166 -11.04 29.30 -11.57
C ILE A 166 -10.04 28.22 -11.14
N THR A 167 -8.84 28.18 -11.74
CA THR A 167 -7.84 27.13 -11.49
C THR A 167 -7.46 27.04 -10.01
N SER A 168 -7.20 28.18 -9.37
CA SER A 168 -6.83 28.22 -7.95
C SER A 168 -7.95 27.73 -7.04
N PHE A 169 -9.22 27.94 -7.41
CA PHE A 169 -10.37 27.42 -6.67
C PHE A 169 -10.47 25.89 -6.81
N CYS A 170 -10.33 25.37 -8.04
CA CYS A 170 -10.31 23.93 -8.31
C CYS A 170 -9.19 23.20 -7.57
N GLU A 171 -7.99 23.78 -7.53
CA GLU A 171 -6.84 23.22 -6.81
C GLU A 171 -7.08 23.21 -5.30
N LYS A 172 -7.50 24.35 -4.74
CA LYS A 172 -7.77 24.49 -3.30
C LYS A 172 -8.82 23.48 -2.82
N LEU A 173 -9.93 23.38 -3.54
CA LEU A 173 -11.00 22.41 -3.25
C LEU A 173 -10.53 20.96 -3.42
N GLY A 174 -9.72 20.70 -4.45
CA GLY A 174 -9.12 19.39 -4.66
C GLY A 174 -8.30 18.95 -3.47
N VAL A 175 -7.42 19.83 -2.96
CA VAL A 175 -6.59 19.55 -1.77
C VAL A 175 -7.45 19.34 -0.52
N GLN A 176 -8.49 20.17 -0.32
CA GLN A 176 -9.40 20.06 0.83
C GLN A 176 -10.14 18.72 0.86
N LEU A 177 -10.56 18.18 -0.29
CA LEU A 177 -11.20 16.86 -0.36
C LEU A 177 -10.19 15.72 -0.28
N GLU A 178 -9.01 15.89 -0.85
CA GLU A 178 -7.98 14.87 -0.90
C GLU A 178 -7.39 14.56 0.48
N GLN A 179 -7.19 15.57 1.33
CA GLN A 179 -6.57 15.39 2.64
C GLN A 179 -7.37 14.43 3.56
N PRO A 180 -8.69 14.62 3.79
CA PRO A 180 -9.47 13.69 4.59
C PRO A 180 -9.54 12.30 3.94
N ILE A 181 -9.68 12.20 2.61
CA ILE A 181 -9.66 10.89 1.90
C ILE A 181 -8.35 10.15 2.17
N ARG A 182 -7.20 10.84 2.08
CA ARG A 182 -5.89 10.25 2.37
C ARG A 182 -5.77 9.85 3.84
N ALA A 183 -6.30 10.64 4.76
CA ALA A 183 -6.32 10.31 6.18
C ALA A 183 -7.14 9.05 6.46
N THR A 184 -8.36 8.95 5.92
CA THR A 184 -9.23 7.78 6.04
C THR A 184 -8.57 6.54 5.42
N LEU A 185 -7.95 6.66 4.24
CA LEU A 185 -7.16 5.58 3.64
C LEU A 185 -5.98 5.12 4.51
N ALA A 186 -5.30 6.05 5.18
CA ALA A 186 -4.21 5.71 6.10
C ALA A 186 -4.74 4.97 7.35
N THR A 187 -5.88 5.40 7.89
CA THR A 187 -6.57 4.71 9.00
C THR A 187 -6.94 3.29 8.63
N ILE A 188 -7.59 3.08 7.49
CA ILE A 188 -7.95 1.75 6.96
C ILE A 188 -6.69 0.86 6.87
N ARG A 189 -5.64 1.35 6.22
CA ARG A 189 -4.39 0.59 6.08
C ARG A 189 -3.77 0.22 7.42
N ARG A 190 -3.84 1.12 8.41
CA ARG A 190 -3.34 0.86 9.77
C ARG A 190 -4.16 -0.22 10.45
N GLU A 191 -5.50 -0.16 10.36
CA GLU A 191 -6.40 -1.14 10.98
C GLU A 191 -6.21 -2.53 10.38
N PHE A 192 -6.17 -2.66 9.05
CA PHE A 192 -5.87 -3.93 8.39
C PHE A 192 -4.49 -4.48 8.79
N ALA A 193 -3.48 -3.62 8.93
CA ALA A 193 -2.15 -4.05 9.38
C ALA A 193 -2.16 -4.53 10.85
N LEU A 194 -3.00 -3.95 11.70
CA LEU A 194 -3.18 -4.40 13.09
C LEU A 194 -3.92 -5.74 13.16
N GLU A 195 -4.96 -5.93 12.34
CA GLU A 195 -5.70 -7.19 12.26
C GLU A 195 -4.78 -8.36 11.86
N ILE A 196 -3.89 -8.16 10.87
CA ILE A 196 -2.89 -9.15 10.46
C ILE A 196 -1.95 -9.53 11.62
N LYS A 197 -1.55 -8.54 12.44
CA LYS A 197 -0.69 -8.79 13.61
C LYS A 197 -1.41 -9.62 14.67
N ASP A 198 -2.67 -9.28 14.97
CA ASP A 198 -3.47 -10.01 15.96
C ASP A 198 -3.67 -11.47 15.54
N VAL A 199 -4.01 -11.73 14.27
CA VAL A 199 -4.12 -13.11 13.74
C VAL A 199 -2.81 -13.88 13.88
N SER A 200 -1.67 -13.23 13.63
CA SER A 200 -0.35 -13.85 13.84
C SER A 200 -0.05 -14.13 15.31
N GLU A 201 -0.44 -13.25 16.23
CA GLU A 201 -0.23 -13.43 17.67
C GLU A 201 -1.14 -14.54 18.23
N GLN A 202 -2.41 -14.56 17.82
CA GLN A 202 -3.35 -15.64 18.14
C GLN A 202 -2.84 -17.01 17.66
N LYS A 203 -2.26 -17.07 16.45
CA LYS A 203 -1.64 -18.30 15.93
C LYS A 203 -0.49 -18.78 16.81
N LYS A 204 0.43 -17.88 17.19
CA LYS A 204 1.54 -18.20 18.11
C LYS A 204 1.03 -18.66 19.47
N MET A 205 0.01 -18.00 20.01
CA MET A 205 -0.60 -18.41 21.29
C MET A 205 -1.20 -19.82 21.21
N LYS A 206 -1.89 -20.14 20.11
CA LYS A 206 -2.43 -21.48 19.85
C LYS A 206 -1.32 -22.54 19.78
N GLU A 207 -0.21 -22.26 19.10
CA GLU A 207 0.95 -23.16 19.02
C GLU A 207 1.57 -23.39 20.40
N SER A 208 1.77 -22.34 21.21
CA SER A 208 2.25 -22.45 22.58
C SER A 208 1.32 -23.26 23.48
N LEU A 209 -0.01 -23.11 23.33
CA LEU A 209 -0.99 -23.89 24.07
C LEU A 209 -0.93 -25.39 23.71
N ILE A 210 -0.70 -25.72 22.44
CA ILE A 210 -0.51 -27.10 21.99
C ILE A 210 0.74 -27.69 22.65
N GLN A 211 1.85 -26.95 22.69
CA GLN A 211 3.09 -27.39 23.37
C GLN A 211 2.87 -27.55 24.87
N LEU A 212 2.22 -26.60 25.53
CA LEU A 212 1.91 -26.67 26.96
C LEU A 212 1.06 -27.91 27.29
N LYS A 213 0.07 -28.23 26.45
CA LYS A 213 -0.75 -29.43 26.61
C LYS A 213 0.08 -30.71 26.49
N ALA A 214 1.04 -30.76 25.58
CA ALA A 214 1.96 -31.89 25.45
C ALA A 214 2.85 -32.04 26.70
N TYR A 215 3.41 -30.94 27.22
CA TYR A 215 4.19 -30.95 28.46
C TYR A 215 3.35 -31.37 29.66
N ALA A 216 2.14 -30.83 29.82
CA ALA A 216 1.23 -31.22 30.90
C ALA A 216 0.91 -32.72 30.87
N LYS A 217 0.71 -33.30 29.67
CA LYS A 217 0.53 -34.75 29.51
C LYS A 217 1.78 -35.54 29.88
N SER A 218 2.97 -35.07 29.49
CA SER A 218 4.24 -35.70 29.86
C SER A 218 4.47 -35.69 31.37
N VAL A 219 4.23 -34.55 32.02
CA VAL A 219 4.33 -34.40 33.48
C VAL A 219 3.30 -35.29 34.18
N HIS A 220 2.07 -35.33 33.68
CA HIS A 220 1.03 -36.22 34.21
C HIS A 220 1.45 -37.69 34.14
N ASN A 221 1.98 -38.14 32.99
CA ASN A 221 2.49 -39.51 32.83
C ASN A 221 3.66 -39.80 33.77
N ALA A 222 4.59 -38.86 33.93
CA ALA A 222 5.69 -39.00 34.88
C ALA A 222 5.17 -39.15 36.32
N ASN A 223 4.22 -38.30 36.73
CA ASN A 223 3.60 -38.39 38.05
C ASN A 223 2.83 -39.70 38.27
N LEU A 224 2.15 -40.22 37.24
CA LEU A 224 1.52 -41.55 37.29
C LEU A 224 2.56 -42.64 37.54
N TYR A 225 3.68 -42.62 36.81
CA TYR A 225 4.78 -43.56 37.01
C TYR A 225 5.35 -43.50 38.43
N LEU A 226 5.56 -42.29 38.98
CA LEU A 226 6.00 -42.12 40.37
C LEU A 226 5.02 -42.78 41.35
N LYS A 227 3.72 -42.53 41.16
CA LYS A 227 2.66 -43.08 42.01
C LYS A 227 2.59 -44.60 41.92
N GLU A 228 2.69 -45.17 40.72
CA GLU A 228 2.70 -46.63 40.50
C GLU A 228 3.88 -47.31 41.19
N ASN A 229 5.05 -46.66 41.19
CA ASN A 229 6.26 -47.17 41.84
C ASN A 229 6.40 -46.72 43.31
N LYS A 230 5.36 -46.12 43.90
CA LYS A 230 5.32 -45.68 45.30
C LYS A 230 6.41 -44.67 45.70
N PHE A 231 6.89 -43.89 44.74
CA PHE A 231 7.71 -42.72 45.03
C PHE A 231 6.79 -41.60 45.53
N GLU A 232 6.90 -41.25 46.81
CA GLU A 232 6.06 -40.20 47.43
C GLU A 232 6.43 -38.80 46.91
N ASP A 233 7.72 -38.56 46.64
CA ASP A 233 8.21 -37.34 46.01
C ASP A 233 9.52 -37.58 45.24
N VAL A 234 10.03 -36.52 44.61
CA VAL A 234 11.30 -36.54 43.87
C VAL A 234 12.49 -36.85 44.80
N LYS A 235 12.41 -36.53 46.09
CA LYS A 235 13.49 -36.81 47.04
C LYS A 235 13.61 -38.30 47.33
N CYS A 236 12.51 -39.06 47.33
CA CYS A 236 12.55 -40.52 47.41
C CYS A 236 13.33 -41.11 46.23
N LEU A 237 13.08 -40.62 45.01
CA LEU A 237 13.82 -41.04 43.81
C LEU A 237 15.31 -40.71 43.89
N ASP A 238 15.65 -39.48 44.29
CA ASP A 238 17.05 -39.07 44.45
C ASP A 238 17.76 -39.93 45.50
N SER A 239 17.07 -40.23 46.60
CA SER A 239 17.60 -41.08 47.67
C SER A 239 17.85 -42.51 47.17
N GLU A 240 16.93 -43.09 46.41
CA GLU A 240 17.09 -44.43 45.85
C GLU A 240 18.18 -44.47 44.77
N SER A 241 18.24 -43.45 43.90
CA SER A 241 19.32 -43.31 42.91
C SER A 241 20.70 -43.22 43.57
N ASN A 242 20.81 -42.45 44.66
CA ASN A 242 22.04 -42.34 45.43
C ASN A 242 22.39 -43.65 46.13
N ALA A 243 21.42 -44.35 46.73
CA ALA A 243 21.64 -45.65 47.33
C ALA A 243 22.13 -46.69 46.31
N MET A 244 21.53 -46.74 45.12
CA MET A 244 22.02 -47.60 44.02
C MET A 244 23.44 -47.22 43.60
N ARG A 245 23.75 -45.92 43.50
CA ARG A 245 25.09 -45.44 43.16
C ARG A 245 26.12 -45.86 44.21
N GLU A 246 25.80 -45.74 45.49
CA GLU A 246 26.67 -46.18 46.59
C GLU A 246 26.90 -47.70 46.58
N GLN A 247 25.85 -48.49 46.33
CA GLN A 247 25.99 -49.94 46.16
C GLN A 247 26.90 -50.27 44.98
N LEU A 248 26.75 -49.57 43.85
CA LEU A 248 27.61 -49.75 42.67
C LEU A 248 29.09 -49.48 43.01
N ILE A 249 29.37 -48.38 43.71
CA ILE A 249 30.72 -48.03 44.16
C ILE A 249 31.28 -49.10 45.12
N LYS A 250 30.45 -49.64 46.02
CA LYS A 250 30.86 -50.71 46.93
C LYS A 250 31.20 -52.01 46.19
N VAL A 251 30.41 -52.37 45.18
CA VAL A 251 30.70 -53.53 44.31
C VAL A 251 32.00 -53.30 43.54
N GLU A 252 32.18 -52.12 42.96
CA GLU A 252 33.38 -51.76 42.20
C GLU A 252 34.64 -51.81 43.06
N THR A 253 34.60 -51.23 44.26
CA THR A 253 35.74 -51.25 45.20
C THR A 253 36.06 -52.67 45.68
N THR A 254 35.05 -53.50 45.95
CA THR A 254 35.23 -54.92 46.27
C THR A 254 35.94 -55.64 45.12
N PHE A 255 35.44 -55.47 43.90
CA PHE A 255 36.03 -56.07 42.70
C PHE A 255 37.48 -55.62 42.46
N GLN A 256 37.78 -54.33 42.63
CA GLN A 256 39.15 -53.81 42.53
C GLN A 256 40.07 -54.41 43.60
N SER A 257 39.59 -54.61 44.83
CA SER A 257 40.37 -55.24 45.90
C SER A 257 40.68 -56.71 45.61
N GLU A 258 39.73 -57.45 45.04
CA GLU A 258 39.91 -58.83 44.59
C GLU A 258 40.92 -58.92 43.46
N LEU A 259 40.83 -58.03 42.46
CA LEU A 259 41.80 -57.94 41.37
C LEU A 259 43.21 -57.68 41.89
N LYS A 260 43.37 -56.78 42.87
CA LYS A 260 44.67 -56.50 43.49
C LYS A 260 45.23 -57.71 44.25
N SER A 261 44.37 -58.44 44.96
CA SER A 261 44.74 -59.68 45.64
C SER A 261 45.20 -60.76 44.65
N ILE A 262 44.47 -60.91 43.53
CA ILE A 262 44.84 -61.83 42.45
C ILE A 262 46.18 -61.41 41.82
N ALA A 263 46.38 -60.12 41.54
CA ALA A 263 47.63 -59.60 40.99
C ALA A 263 48.82 -59.92 41.90
N ASN A 264 48.70 -59.70 43.21
CA ASN A 264 49.73 -60.04 44.18
C ASN A 264 50.02 -61.55 44.21
N LYS A 265 48.98 -62.40 44.14
CA LYS A 265 49.16 -63.86 44.06
C LYS A 265 49.91 -64.28 42.80
N ILE A 266 49.63 -63.64 41.66
CA ILE A 266 50.34 -63.86 40.40
C ILE A 266 51.80 -63.44 40.53
N GLU A 267 52.08 -62.30 41.15
CA GLU A 267 53.45 -61.81 41.37
C GLU A 267 54.27 -62.76 42.24
N ILE A 268 53.71 -63.19 43.39
CA ILE A 268 54.34 -64.20 44.25
C ILE A 268 54.59 -65.52 43.49
N ALA A 269 53.63 -65.96 42.67
CA ALA A 269 53.79 -67.17 41.86
C ALA A 269 54.91 -67.01 40.82
N LYS A 270 55.05 -65.82 40.20
CA LYS A 270 56.15 -65.49 39.28
C LYS A 270 57.50 -65.51 40.01
N GLU A 271 57.60 -64.93 41.19
CA GLU A 271 58.82 -64.95 42.01
C GLU A 271 59.24 -66.38 42.37
N LYS A 272 58.29 -67.19 42.86
CA LYS A 272 58.53 -68.63 43.14
C LYS A 272 58.97 -69.39 41.90
N TYR A 273 58.38 -69.11 40.74
CA TYR A 273 58.81 -69.71 39.48
C TYR A 273 60.24 -69.32 39.12
N ILE A 274 60.62 -68.04 39.30
CA ILE A 274 61.98 -67.56 39.07
C ILE A 274 62.98 -68.20 40.04
N GLU A 275 62.67 -68.31 41.33
CA GLU A 275 63.51 -69.03 42.31
C GLU A 275 63.69 -70.51 41.94
N LYS A 276 62.61 -71.19 41.56
CA LYS A 276 62.67 -72.59 41.12
C LYS A 276 63.50 -72.75 39.84
N LYS A 277 63.46 -71.75 38.96
CA LYS A 277 64.32 -71.69 37.76
C LYS A 277 65.79 -71.44 38.11
N LYS A 278 66.11 -70.69 39.19
CA LYS A 278 67.48 -70.52 39.71
C LYS A 278 68.02 -71.76 40.43
N LEU A 279 67.14 -72.56 41.03
CA LEU A 279 67.46 -73.85 41.67
C LEU A 279 67.45 -75.04 40.70
N SER A 280 67.11 -74.82 39.43
CA SER A 280 67.37 -75.77 38.35
C SER A 280 68.88 -75.71 38.05
N PRO A 281 69.68 -76.74 38.38
CA PRO A 281 71.08 -76.74 38.05
C PRO A 281 71.21 -76.83 36.53
N ASP A 282 71.82 -75.79 35.97
CA ASP A 282 72.78 -75.90 34.89
C ASP A 282 72.51 -77.02 33.87
N SER A 283 71.89 -76.62 32.77
CA SER A 283 72.04 -77.25 31.46
C SER A 283 73.52 -77.32 30.99
N SER A 284 74.48 -76.86 31.80
CA SER A 284 75.92 -77.09 31.68
C SER A 284 76.36 -78.54 31.96
N LYS A 285 75.60 -79.36 32.71
CA LYS A 285 75.93 -80.79 32.91
C LYS A 285 75.71 -81.68 31.68
N ASN A 286 74.96 -81.21 30.68
CA ASN A 286 74.77 -81.95 29.43
C ASN A 286 75.97 -81.84 28.47
N ASN A 287 76.90 -80.90 28.71
CA ASN A 287 78.06 -80.71 27.84
C ASN A 287 79.31 -81.51 28.30
N GLU A 288 79.52 -81.73 29.61
CA GLU A 288 80.58 -82.62 30.11
C GLU A 288 80.24 -84.11 29.93
N ALA A 289 78.97 -84.51 30.09
CA ALA A 289 78.54 -85.88 29.83
C ALA A 289 78.69 -86.26 28.34
N ASN A 290 78.39 -85.33 27.43
CA ASN A 290 78.63 -85.54 26.00
C ASN A 290 80.14 -85.56 25.66
N ALA A 291 80.99 -84.80 26.35
CA ALA A 291 82.45 -84.84 26.16
C ALA A 291 83.08 -86.17 26.63
N TYR A 292 82.58 -86.75 27.74
CA TYR A 292 82.98 -88.09 28.22
C TYR A 292 82.53 -89.21 27.28
N LEU A 293 81.30 -89.13 26.76
CA LEU A 293 80.79 -90.12 25.79
C LEU A 293 81.55 -90.07 24.45
N LYS A 294 81.95 -88.87 24.00
CA LYS A 294 82.77 -88.71 22.79
C LYS A 294 84.18 -89.29 22.94
N THR A 295 84.80 -89.18 24.12
CA THR A 295 86.11 -89.81 24.41
C THR A 295 86.03 -91.33 24.55
N LYS A 296 84.83 -91.88 24.79
CA LYS A 296 84.57 -93.33 24.88
C LYS A 296 84.03 -93.95 23.58
N GLY A 297 83.94 -93.19 22.49
CA GLY A 297 83.55 -93.70 21.17
C GLY A 297 82.04 -93.85 20.95
N TYR A 298 81.21 -93.21 21.76
CA TYR A 298 79.75 -93.26 21.60
C TYR A 298 79.25 -91.96 20.95
N GLU A 299 78.53 -92.08 19.83
CA GLU A 299 77.78 -90.97 19.23
C GLU A 299 76.52 -90.70 20.07
N SER A 300 76.28 -89.42 20.37
CA SER A 300 75.35 -88.94 21.41
C SER A 300 73.94 -89.55 21.38
N ILE A 301 73.35 -89.67 22.58
CA ILE A 301 71.96 -90.07 22.79
C ILE A 301 71.04 -89.02 22.16
N LYS A 302 70.34 -89.37 21.07
CA LYS A 302 69.20 -88.59 20.58
C LYS A 302 68.02 -88.80 21.51
N ALA A 303 67.59 -87.74 22.18
CA ALA A 303 66.22 -87.56 22.65
C ALA A 303 65.37 -86.96 21.52
#